data_AF-A0AAD6YNI1-F1
#
_entry.id   AF-A0AAD6YNI1-F1
#
_cell.length_a   1.000
_cell.length_b   1.000
_cell.length_c   1.000
_cell.angle_alpha   90.00
_cell.angle_beta   90.00
_cell.angle_gamma   90.00
#
_symmetry.space_group_name_H-M   'P 1'
#
loop_
_entity.id
_entity.type
_entity.pdbx_description
1 polymer ?
#
loop_
_entity_poly.entity_id
_entity_poly.type
_entity_poly.pdbx_seq_one_letter_code
_entity_poly.pdbx_strand_id
1 'polypeptide(L)'
;MSRVELARIPALTFYKDALTESRRTAPIPQLICVGKPCRLYTPEVVRCESLGGAGTDIEWKCQADLPDSLRFGRVEVSCEGASRPGDSYVLKGSCSLEYRLVQVPGSLRNSDSDNWFGGQSSGVASTVFTVIWLGVVALILYSFIQSCLRTPRNVVGGRADPRQPGPGFPGGFPGSFNDDPSAPPPYSKNPTPQNEGWRPGFWTGAFLGGLGTHLFNNRQTQHAYDWERDRTHRTPPGSMFGQRRSAARYSSEDRGEGSSNLGSMRQSTGFGGSNVR
;
A
#
# COMPACT_ATOMS: atom_id res chain seq x y z
N MET A 1 -0.82 48.02 -28.05
CA MET A 1 -1.14 46.63 -27.64
C MET A 1 -1.41 45.78 -28.86
N SER A 2 -0.84 44.59 -28.94
CA SER A 2 -1.07 43.63 -30.04
C SER A 2 -2.34 42.82 -29.82
N ARG A 3 -2.99 42.40 -30.90
CA ARG A 3 -4.18 41.53 -30.89
C ARG A 3 -3.77 40.11 -31.28
N VAL A 4 -4.42 39.11 -30.69
CA VAL A 4 -4.16 37.69 -30.95
C VAL A 4 -5.49 36.96 -31.06
N GLU A 5 -5.61 36.02 -31.99
CA GLU A 5 -6.79 35.15 -32.10
C GLU A 5 -6.81 34.17 -30.93
N LEU A 6 -7.90 34.13 -30.15
CA LEU A 6 -8.01 33.35 -28.93
C LEU A 6 -7.79 31.85 -29.19
N ALA A 7 -8.37 31.32 -30.27
CA ALA A 7 -8.23 29.93 -30.68
C ALA A 7 -6.80 29.50 -31.02
N ARG A 8 -5.90 30.45 -31.35
CA ARG A 8 -4.49 30.17 -31.68
C ARG A 8 -3.54 30.24 -30.50
N ILE A 9 -4.02 30.55 -29.30
CA ILE A 9 -3.18 30.63 -28.11
C ILE A 9 -2.93 29.20 -27.59
N PRO A 10 -1.68 28.70 -27.60
CA PRO A 10 -1.41 27.33 -27.19
C PRO A 10 -1.42 27.16 -25.67
N ALA A 11 -0.93 28.17 -24.94
CA ALA A 11 -0.83 28.14 -23.49
C ALA A 11 -0.83 29.55 -22.91
N LEU A 12 -1.29 29.64 -21.66
CA LEU A 12 -1.30 30.84 -20.83
C LEU A 12 -0.65 30.51 -19.48
N THR A 13 0.00 31.49 -18.87
CA THR A 13 0.57 31.35 -17.53
C THR A 13 0.20 32.59 -16.73
N PHE A 14 -0.43 32.37 -15.59
CA PHE A 14 -1.01 33.41 -14.75
C PHE A 14 -0.27 33.43 -13.42
N TYR A 15 -0.02 34.64 -12.92
CA TYR A 15 0.71 34.85 -11.66
C TYR A 15 -0.19 35.55 -10.64
N LYS A 16 -0.05 35.17 -9.37
CA LYS A 16 -0.89 35.67 -8.27
C LYS A 16 -0.85 37.19 -8.11
N ASP A 17 0.34 37.77 -8.17
CA ASP A 17 0.57 39.20 -7.89
C ASP A 17 0.66 40.06 -9.16
N ALA A 18 0.23 39.52 -10.30
CA ALA A 18 0.24 40.23 -11.59
C ALA A 18 -1.17 40.70 -11.99
N LEU A 19 -1.23 41.86 -12.63
CA LEU A 19 -2.44 42.39 -13.25
C LEU A 19 -2.47 42.06 -14.75
N THR A 20 -3.67 42.05 -15.32
CA THR A 20 -3.88 41.95 -16.77
C THR A 20 -3.58 43.28 -17.45
N GLU A 21 -3.00 43.24 -18.64
CA GLU A 21 -3.01 44.41 -19.53
C GLU A 21 -4.45 44.74 -19.93
N SER A 22 -4.80 46.03 -19.95
CA SER A 22 -6.15 46.43 -20.37
C SER A 22 -6.13 47.69 -21.21
N ARG A 23 -7.05 47.78 -22.16
CA ARG A 23 -7.21 48.97 -23.03
C ARG A 23 -8.45 49.77 -22.67
N ARG A 24 -9.60 49.09 -22.53
CA ARG A 24 -10.91 49.75 -22.35
C ARG A 24 -11.45 49.59 -20.95
N THR A 25 -11.04 48.53 -20.26
CA THR A 25 -11.47 48.23 -18.89
C THR A 25 -10.38 48.56 -17.89
N ALA A 26 -10.69 48.46 -16.59
CA ALA A 26 -9.65 48.47 -15.57
C ALA A 26 -8.84 47.15 -15.63
N PRO A 27 -7.52 47.19 -15.42
CA PRO A 27 -6.72 46.01 -15.15
C PRO A 27 -7.29 45.20 -13.98
N ILE A 28 -7.35 43.87 -14.12
CA ILE A 28 -7.81 42.95 -13.07
C ILE A 28 -6.67 41.99 -12.69
N PRO A 29 -6.74 41.31 -11.54
CA PRO A 29 -5.77 40.26 -11.19
C PRO A 29 -5.75 39.14 -12.24
N GLN A 30 -4.56 38.61 -12.54
CA GLN A 30 -4.43 37.46 -13.44
C GLN A 30 -4.99 36.18 -12.82
N LEU A 31 -4.92 36.03 -11.50
CA LEU A 31 -5.47 34.90 -10.76
C LEU A 31 -6.59 35.36 -9.83
N ILE A 32 -7.80 34.86 -10.07
CA ILE A 32 -9.00 35.20 -9.29
C ILE A 32 -9.51 33.91 -8.62
N CYS A 33 -9.27 33.79 -7.32
CA CYS A 33 -9.71 32.63 -6.54
C CYS A 33 -11.14 32.80 -6.05
N VAL A 34 -12.01 31.83 -6.35
CA VAL A 34 -13.42 31.84 -5.94
C VAL A 34 -13.70 30.73 -4.93
N GLY A 35 -14.34 31.10 -3.83
CA GLY A 35 -14.82 30.19 -2.80
C GLY A 35 -14.10 30.31 -1.46
N LYS A 36 -14.65 29.65 -0.43
CA LYS A 36 -14.09 29.67 0.94
C LYS A 36 -12.64 29.16 1.04
N PRO A 37 -12.23 28.10 0.30
CA PRO A 37 -10.87 27.56 0.43
C PRO A 37 -9.76 28.49 -0.05
N CYS A 38 -10.08 29.58 -0.75
CA CYS A 38 -9.11 30.61 -1.15
C CYS A 38 -8.43 31.32 0.03
N ARG A 39 -9.03 31.26 1.23
CA ARG A 39 -8.41 31.77 2.46
C ARG A 39 -7.33 30.83 3.02
N LEU A 40 -7.34 29.57 2.61
CA LEU A 40 -6.42 28.55 3.10
C LEU A 40 -5.14 28.55 2.27
N TYR A 41 -5.28 28.62 0.95
CA TYR A 41 -4.15 28.59 0.03
C TYR A 41 -4.53 29.21 -1.32
N THR A 42 -3.53 29.81 -1.97
CA THR A 42 -3.61 30.31 -3.35
C THR A 42 -2.30 29.98 -4.04
N PRO A 43 -2.30 29.28 -5.19
CA PRO A 43 -1.08 29.02 -5.94
C PRO A 43 -0.44 30.32 -6.44
N GLU A 44 0.89 30.36 -6.50
CA GLU A 44 1.63 31.51 -7.04
C GLU A 44 1.55 31.59 -8.56
N VAL A 45 1.54 30.42 -9.22
CA VAL A 45 1.50 30.29 -10.67
C VAL A 45 0.50 29.21 -11.09
N VAL A 46 -0.27 29.48 -12.14
CA VAL A 46 -1.12 28.49 -12.80
C VAL A 46 -0.82 28.51 -14.29
N ARG A 47 -0.58 27.33 -14.87
CA ARG A 47 -0.36 27.17 -16.31
C ARG A 47 -1.59 26.53 -16.93
N CYS A 48 -2.15 27.16 -17.96
CA CYS A 48 -3.26 26.62 -18.72
C CYS A 48 -2.82 26.31 -20.15
N GLU A 49 -3.26 25.18 -20.68
CA GLU A 49 -3.00 24.72 -22.04
C GLU A 49 -4.32 24.58 -22.78
N SER A 50 -4.32 25.01 -24.04
CA SER A 50 -5.49 24.90 -24.91
C SER A 50 -5.66 23.44 -25.34
N LEU A 51 -6.84 22.89 -25.12
CA LEU A 51 -7.24 21.57 -25.63
C LEU A 51 -7.88 21.66 -27.03
N GLY A 52 -8.01 22.88 -27.56
CA GLY A 52 -8.68 23.15 -28.83
C GLY A 52 -10.09 23.72 -28.65
N GLY A 53 -10.69 24.11 -29.77
CA GLY A 53 -11.98 24.79 -29.83
C GLY A 53 -12.09 25.69 -31.06
N ALA A 54 -13.18 26.44 -31.17
CA ALA A 54 -13.42 27.35 -32.27
C ALA A 54 -13.99 28.69 -31.79
N GLY A 55 -13.60 29.78 -32.45
CA GLY A 55 -14.04 31.13 -32.10
C GLY A 55 -13.63 31.51 -30.67
N THR A 56 -14.62 31.64 -29.78
CA THR A 56 -14.42 32.00 -28.37
C THR A 56 -14.58 30.82 -27.41
N ASP A 57 -15.05 29.67 -27.90
CA ASP A 57 -15.34 28.48 -27.11
C ASP A 57 -14.12 27.56 -27.15
N ILE A 58 -13.12 27.89 -26.35
CA ILE A 58 -11.88 27.12 -26.22
C ILE A 58 -11.90 26.38 -24.89
N GLU A 59 -11.57 25.09 -24.93
CA GLU A 59 -11.41 24.30 -23.71
C GLU A 59 -9.97 24.43 -23.19
N TRP A 60 -9.84 24.70 -21.90
CA TRP A 60 -8.58 24.91 -21.21
C TRP A 60 -8.36 23.86 -20.14
N LYS A 61 -7.15 23.30 -20.13
CA LYS A 61 -6.62 22.48 -19.05
C LYS A 61 -5.66 23.32 -18.22
N CYS A 62 -6.03 23.64 -16.99
CA CYS A 62 -5.21 24.42 -16.08
C CYS A 62 -4.59 23.54 -15.00
N GLN A 63 -3.28 23.71 -14.75
CA GLN A 63 -2.51 22.93 -13.80
C GLN A 63 -1.71 23.85 -12.87
N ALA A 64 -1.65 23.46 -11.60
CA ALA A 64 -0.81 24.08 -10.59
C ALA A 64 -0.58 23.10 -9.44
N ASP A 65 0.47 23.34 -8.69
CA ASP A 65 0.71 22.61 -7.46
C ASP A 65 -0.22 23.15 -6.36
N LEU A 66 -0.95 22.24 -5.71
CA LEU A 66 -1.87 22.51 -4.60
C LEU A 66 -1.65 21.49 -3.49
N PRO A 67 -1.89 21.88 -2.21
CA PRO A 67 -1.90 20.91 -1.12
C PRO A 67 -2.92 19.80 -1.39
N ASP A 68 -2.64 18.59 -0.93
CA ASP A 68 -3.47 17.41 -1.16
C ASP A 68 -4.89 17.51 -0.52
N SER A 69 -5.07 18.42 0.43
CA SER A 69 -6.39 18.84 0.94
C SER A 69 -7.25 19.61 -0.05
N LEU A 70 -6.66 20.11 -1.14
CA LEU A 70 -7.32 20.99 -2.11
C LEU A 70 -7.20 20.43 -3.51
N ARG A 71 -8.17 20.76 -4.34
CA ARG A 71 -8.12 20.52 -5.78
C ARG A 71 -8.81 21.65 -6.54
N PHE A 72 -8.46 21.79 -7.82
CA PHE A 72 -9.26 22.62 -8.70
C PHE A 72 -10.69 22.06 -8.87
N GLY A 73 -11.65 22.97 -8.85
CA GLY A 73 -13.01 22.77 -9.35
C GLY A 73 -13.10 23.25 -10.79
N ARG A 74 -14.18 23.98 -11.10
CA ARG A 74 -14.32 24.69 -12.37
C ARG A 74 -13.28 25.80 -12.46
N VAL A 75 -12.71 25.95 -13.64
CA VAL A 75 -11.85 27.07 -14.04
C VAL A 75 -12.48 27.78 -15.24
N GLU A 76 -12.16 29.04 -15.45
CA GLU A 76 -12.62 29.82 -16.59
C GLU A 76 -11.56 30.86 -16.97
N VAL A 77 -11.13 30.83 -18.23
CA VAL A 77 -10.19 31.82 -18.76
C VAL A 77 -10.98 32.97 -19.35
N SER A 78 -10.80 34.18 -18.82
CA SER A 78 -11.46 35.38 -19.33
C SER A 78 -10.44 36.35 -19.93
N CYS A 79 -10.61 36.72 -21.19
CA CYS A 79 -9.73 37.68 -21.88
C CYS A 79 -10.51 38.92 -22.34
N GLU A 80 -9.87 40.10 -22.35
CA GLU A 80 -10.49 41.30 -22.93
C GLU A 80 -10.51 41.21 -24.46
N GLY A 81 -11.70 41.36 -25.04
CA GLY A 81 -11.89 41.41 -26.49
C GLY A 81 -11.18 42.60 -27.13
N ALA A 82 -10.68 42.41 -28.35
CA ALA A 82 -9.87 43.42 -29.04
C ALA A 82 -10.65 44.68 -29.44
N SER A 83 -11.95 44.54 -29.70
CA SER A 83 -12.86 45.63 -30.08
C SER A 83 -14.15 45.62 -29.27
N ARG A 84 -14.72 44.45 -28.95
CA ARG A 84 -15.96 44.25 -28.20
C ARG A 84 -15.93 42.91 -27.41
N PRO A 85 -16.79 42.74 -26.38
CA PRO A 85 -17.00 41.44 -25.75
C PRO A 85 -17.46 40.41 -26.81
N GLY A 86 -17.03 39.16 -26.67
CA GLY A 86 -17.33 38.08 -27.64
C GLY A 86 -16.50 38.08 -28.93
N ASP A 87 -15.50 38.96 -29.08
CA ASP A 87 -14.60 38.94 -30.25
C ASP A 87 -13.70 37.69 -30.25
N SER A 88 -13.46 37.10 -31.43
CA SER A 88 -12.48 36.00 -31.58
C SER A 88 -11.03 36.45 -31.38
N TYR A 89 -10.77 37.75 -31.48
CA TYR A 89 -9.48 38.36 -31.19
C TYR A 89 -9.48 39.04 -29.83
N VAL A 90 -8.45 38.79 -29.05
CA VAL A 90 -8.25 39.33 -27.70
C VAL A 90 -6.96 40.14 -27.62
N LEU A 91 -6.85 40.98 -26.60
CA LEU A 91 -5.63 41.74 -26.35
C LEU A 91 -4.54 40.86 -25.73
N LYS A 92 -3.30 40.98 -26.23
CA LYS A 92 -2.17 40.26 -25.63
C LYS A 92 -1.97 40.72 -24.19
N GLY A 93 -1.94 39.77 -23.26
CA GLY A 93 -1.75 40.03 -21.82
C GLY A 93 -3.02 40.40 -21.06
N SER A 94 -4.20 40.41 -21.71
CA SER A 94 -5.46 40.78 -21.05
C SER A 94 -6.21 39.63 -20.41
N CYS A 95 -5.70 38.41 -20.52
CA CYS A 95 -6.33 37.22 -19.98
C CYS A 95 -6.12 37.10 -18.47
N SER A 96 -7.17 36.73 -17.76
CA SER A 96 -7.20 36.31 -16.36
C SER A 96 -7.80 34.92 -16.22
N LEU A 97 -7.45 34.21 -15.16
CA LEU A 97 -8.01 32.93 -14.79
C LEU A 97 -8.86 33.09 -13.53
N GLU A 98 -10.15 32.80 -13.67
CA GLU A 98 -11.02 32.56 -12.53
C GLU A 98 -10.99 31.07 -12.20
N TYR A 99 -10.68 30.72 -10.96
CA TYR A 99 -10.60 29.32 -10.54
C TYR A 99 -11.28 29.11 -9.19
N ARG A 100 -11.95 27.96 -9.07
CA ARG A 100 -12.54 27.52 -7.80
C ARG A 100 -11.64 26.48 -7.13
N LEU A 101 -11.40 26.66 -5.83
CA LEU A 101 -10.79 25.62 -5.00
C LEU A 101 -11.85 24.80 -4.26
N VAL A 102 -11.67 23.49 -4.24
CA VAL A 102 -12.53 22.52 -3.55
C VAL A 102 -11.70 21.77 -2.52
N GLN A 103 -12.21 21.68 -1.29
CA GLN A 103 -11.58 20.92 -0.24
C GLN A 103 -11.94 19.43 -0.38
N VAL A 104 -10.92 18.58 -0.35
CA VAL A 104 -11.06 17.13 -0.38
C VAL A 104 -11.13 16.62 1.07
N PRO A 105 -12.20 15.87 1.44
CA PRO A 105 -12.32 15.27 2.76
C PRO A 105 -11.13 14.38 3.12
N GLY A 106 -10.71 14.40 4.38
CA GLY A 106 -9.59 13.58 4.88
C GLY A 106 -9.81 12.07 4.69
N SER A 107 -11.05 11.60 4.77
CA SER A 107 -11.40 10.19 4.54
C SER A 107 -11.09 9.69 3.13
N LEU A 108 -11.09 10.58 2.13
CA LEU A 108 -10.72 10.24 0.74
C LEU A 108 -9.23 10.42 0.45
N ARG A 109 -8.50 11.07 1.35
CA ARG A 109 -7.05 11.30 1.24
C ARG A 109 -6.27 10.18 1.90
N ASN A 110 -6.76 9.70 3.04
CA ASN A 110 -6.20 8.59 3.77
C ASN A 110 -6.91 7.29 3.37
N SER A 111 -6.79 6.91 2.10
CA SER A 111 -7.05 5.53 1.67
C SER A 111 -5.78 4.68 1.82
N ASP A 112 -4.99 4.96 2.86
CA ASP A 112 -3.91 4.08 3.27
C ASP A 112 -4.53 2.88 3.95
N SER A 113 -4.61 1.80 3.18
CA SER A 113 -4.72 0.42 3.61
C SER A 113 -5.75 0.17 4.70
N ASP A 114 -6.84 -0.51 4.32
CA ASP A 114 -7.32 -1.60 5.16
C ASP A 114 -6.11 -2.50 5.46
N ASN A 115 -5.44 -2.15 6.55
CA ASN A 115 -4.38 -2.90 7.14
C ASN A 115 -5.10 -4.15 7.65
N TRP A 116 -5.25 -5.14 6.79
CA TRP A 116 -5.75 -6.48 7.11
C TRP A 116 -5.03 -7.05 8.36
N PHE A 117 -3.84 -6.53 8.69
CA PHE A 117 -3.05 -6.89 9.86
C PHE A 117 -2.89 -5.78 10.92
N GLY A 118 -3.64 -4.69 10.85
CA GLY A 118 -3.64 -3.61 11.85
C GLY A 118 -4.92 -3.63 12.67
N GLY A 119 -4.98 -4.54 13.64
CA GLY A 119 -6.10 -4.65 14.57
C GLY A 119 -6.33 -3.36 15.34
N GLN A 120 -7.40 -2.65 14.99
CA GLN A 120 -8.04 -1.67 15.84
C GLN A 120 -9.55 -1.82 15.70
N SER A 121 -10.05 -3.00 16.08
CA SER A 121 -11.47 -3.12 16.39
C SER A 121 -11.70 -2.56 17.79
N SER A 122 -12.67 -1.65 17.86
CA SER A 122 -13.22 -1.02 19.06
C SER A 122 -13.10 -1.85 20.36
N GLY A 123 -12.14 -1.44 21.19
CA GLY A 123 -12.29 -1.17 22.63
C GLY A 123 -12.55 -2.30 23.63
N VAL A 124 -13.14 -3.44 23.25
CA VAL A 124 -13.46 -4.50 24.24
C VAL A 124 -13.27 -5.90 23.65
N ALA A 125 -13.81 -6.17 22.47
CA ALA A 125 -13.73 -7.51 21.86
C ALA A 125 -12.28 -7.89 21.50
N SER A 126 -11.51 -6.92 21.00
CA SER A 126 -10.07 -7.09 20.72
C SER A 126 -9.28 -7.43 21.99
N THR A 127 -9.48 -6.69 23.08
CA THR A 127 -8.78 -6.93 24.35
C THR A 127 -9.12 -8.29 24.94
N VAL A 128 -10.40 -8.68 24.93
CA VAL A 128 -10.86 -9.99 25.42
C VAL A 128 -10.21 -11.12 24.62
N PHE A 129 -10.21 -11.02 23.29
CA PHE A 129 -9.58 -12.02 22.43
C PHE A 129 -8.07 -12.14 22.71
N THR A 130 -7.35 -11.02 22.84
CA THR A 130 -5.91 -11.04 23.14
C THR A 130 -5.60 -11.66 24.50
N VAL A 131 -6.40 -11.36 25.53
CA VAL A 131 -6.22 -11.95 26.87
C VAL A 131 -6.48 -13.46 26.85
N ILE A 132 -7.55 -13.91 26.19
CA ILE A 132 -7.85 -15.34 26.04
C ILE A 132 -6.73 -16.05 25.28
N TRP A 133 -6.27 -15.47 24.18
CA TRP A 133 -5.22 -16.04 23.34
C TRP A 133 -3.89 -16.17 24.11
N LEU A 134 -3.47 -15.13 24.84
CA LEU A 134 -2.27 -15.18 25.69
C LEU A 134 -2.43 -16.21 26.82
N GLY A 135 -3.63 -16.36 27.38
CA GLY A 135 -3.94 -17.39 28.37
C GLY A 135 -3.77 -18.81 27.82
N VAL A 136 -4.25 -19.08 26.61
CA VAL A 136 -4.07 -20.37 25.93
C VAL A 136 -2.59 -20.65 25.66
N VAL A 137 -1.84 -19.66 25.18
CA VAL A 137 -0.39 -19.80 24.95
C VAL A 137 0.35 -20.08 26.26
N ALA A 138 0.02 -19.37 27.35
CA ALA A 138 0.62 -19.60 28.65
C ALA A 138 0.29 -21.01 29.20
N LEU A 139 -0.92 -21.52 28.99
CA LEU A 139 -1.29 -22.89 29.37
C LEU A 139 -0.50 -23.93 28.59
N ILE A 140 -0.33 -23.73 27.28
CA ILE A 140 0.49 -24.61 26.44
C ILE A 140 1.94 -24.60 26.96
N LEU A 141 2.53 -23.42 27.16
CA LEU A 141 3.90 -23.31 27.68
C LEU A 141 4.05 -23.93 29.08
N TYR A 142 3.07 -23.74 29.96
CA TYR A 142 3.03 -24.38 31.28
C TYR A 142 2.97 -25.91 31.17
N SER A 143 2.17 -26.46 30.24
CA SER A 143 2.09 -27.91 30.03
C SER A 143 3.41 -28.51 29.53
N PHE A 144 4.15 -27.76 28.71
CA PHE A 144 5.49 -28.13 28.25
C PHE A 144 6.51 -28.09 29.39
N ILE A 145 6.51 -27.01 30.18
CA ILE A 145 7.39 -26.88 31.35
C ILE A 145 7.06 -27.95 32.40
N GLN A 146 5.79 -28.26 32.64
CA GLN A 146 5.39 -29.31 33.57
C GLN A 146 5.75 -30.71 33.02
N SER A 147 5.73 -30.94 31.71
CA SER A 147 6.27 -32.18 31.11
C SER A 147 7.79 -32.27 31.23
N CYS A 148 8.51 -31.15 31.20
CA CYS A 148 9.96 -31.12 31.42
C CYS A 148 10.35 -31.26 32.90
N LEU A 149 9.54 -30.74 33.83
CA LEU A 149 9.78 -30.78 35.28
C LEU A 149 9.16 -32.01 35.96
N ARG A 150 8.23 -32.72 35.31
CA ARG A 150 7.81 -34.06 35.73
C ARG A 150 8.92 -35.04 35.38
N THR A 151 9.89 -35.16 36.29
CA THR A 151 10.80 -36.29 36.33
C THR A 151 9.96 -37.57 36.22
N PRO A 152 10.25 -38.51 35.30
CA PRO A 152 9.63 -39.82 35.38
C PRO A 152 9.91 -40.34 36.79
N ARG A 153 8.86 -40.67 37.55
CA ARG A 153 9.03 -41.50 38.75
C ARG A 153 9.62 -42.79 38.23
N ASN A 154 10.94 -42.93 38.36
CA ASN A 154 11.62 -44.20 38.29
C ASN A 154 10.99 -45.07 39.37
N VAL A 155 10.02 -45.90 38.98
CA VAL A 155 9.59 -47.04 39.78
C VAL A 155 10.74 -48.04 39.69
N VAL A 156 11.77 -47.80 40.51
CA VAL A 156 12.83 -48.75 40.77
C VAL A 156 12.21 -49.94 41.48
N GLY A 157 12.49 -51.13 40.94
CA GLY A 157 11.81 -52.36 41.23
C GLY A 157 11.77 -52.78 42.71
N GLY A 158 10.61 -53.27 43.10
CA GLY A 158 10.44 -54.21 44.21
C GLY A 158 10.33 -55.62 43.65
N ARG A 159 11.23 -56.48 44.11
CA ARG A 159 11.46 -57.88 43.73
C ARG A 159 10.23 -58.78 43.94
N ALA A 160 10.13 -59.83 43.11
CA ALA A 160 9.45 -61.10 43.41
C ALA A 160 9.90 -61.61 44.79
N ASP A 161 9.07 -62.21 45.65
CA ASP A 161 8.44 -63.56 45.59
C ASP A 161 7.77 -63.80 47.00
N PRO A 162 7.20 -64.96 47.41
CA PRO A 162 6.03 -65.71 46.92
C PRO A 162 5.01 -66.14 48.04
N ARG A 163 3.88 -66.76 47.66
CA ARG A 163 2.92 -67.60 48.48
C ARG A 163 1.97 -66.78 49.41
N GLN A 164 0.66 -67.03 49.55
CA GLN A 164 -0.15 -68.26 49.57
C GLN A 164 -1.69 -67.89 49.56
N PRO A 165 -2.66 -68.82 49.71
CA PRO A 165 -3.64 -69.22 48.69
C PRO A 165 -5.11 -68.84 48.98
N GLY A 166 -5.98 -68.88 47.98
CA GLY A 166 -7.44 -68.86 48.16
C GLY A 166 -8.22 -69.19 46.88
N PRO A 167 -9.40 -69.84 46.95
CA PRO A 167 -9.77 -70.93 46.06
C PRO A 167 -10.91 -70.61 45.07
N GLY A 168 -10.99 -71.36 43.95
CA GLY A 168 -12.24 -71.49 43.17
C GLY A 168 -12.08 -71.67 41.65
N PHE A 169 -11.93 -72.93 41.20
CA PHE A 169 -12.14 -73.43 39.84
C PHE A 169 -13.67 -73.50 39.48
N PRO A 170 -14.16 -73.99 38.31
CA PRO A 170 -13.49 -74.55 37.11
C PRO A 170 -14.07 -74.13 35.73
N GLY A 171 -13.32 -74.46 34.67
CA GLY A 171 -13.86 -74.71 33.32
C GLY A 171 -12.87 -74.24 32.26
N GLY A 172 -12.28 -75.03 31.36
CA GLY A 172 -12.53 -76.41 30.94
C GLY A 172 -12.05 -76.48 29.48
N PHE A 173 -10.79 -76.88 29.28
CA PHE A 173 -10.18 -77.23 27.97
C PHE A 173 -10.88 -78.49 27.39
N PRO A 174 -10.81 -78.86 26.08
CA PRO A 174 -9.59 -78.85 25.26
C PRO A 174 -9.71 -78.72 23.71
N GLY A 175 -8.58 -78.48 23.06
CA GLY A 175 -8.14 -79.37 21.98
C GLY A 175 -8.33 -78.95 20.51
N SER A 176 -7.17 -78.72 19.89
CA SER A 176 -6.72 -79.32 18.62
C SER A 176 -6.94 -78.58 17.29
N PHE A 177 -5.82 -78.56 16.57
CA PHE A 177 -5.47 -78.03 15.25
C PHE A 177 -6.40 -78.45 14.12
N ASN A 178 -6.56 -77.55 13.14
CA ASN A 178 -6.57 -77.87 11.71
C ASN A 178 -6.11 -76.64 10.92
N ASP A 179 -5.30 -76.92 9.90
CA ASP A 179 -4.60 -76.00 9.03
C ASP A 179 -5.49 -75.29 7.98
N ASP A 180 -4.88 -74.27 7.37
CA ASP A 180 -5.16 -73.64 6.07
C ASP A 180 -5.97 -72.31 6.06
N PRO A 181 -5.80 -71.45 5.03
CA PRO A 181 -4.79 -70.38 5.02
C PRO A 181 -5.45 -68.99 4.88
N SER A 182 -4.65 -67.93 5.03
CA SER A 182 -5.00 -66.51 4.82
C SER A 182 -5.65 -65.75 5.99
N ALA A 183 -4.85 -65.49 7.03
CA ALA A 183 -5.01 -64.32 7.89
C ALA A 183 -3.79 -63.39 7.70
N PRO A 184 -3.98 -62.07 7.49
CA PRO A 184 -2.86 -61.13 7.35
C PRO A 184 -2.06 -61.06 8.67
N PRO A 185 -0.73 -60.81 8.63
CA PRO A 185 0.10 -60.86 9.82
C PRO A 185 -0.34 -59.81 10.84
N PRO A 186 -0.33 -60.16 12.14
CA PRO A 186 -0.63 -59.20 13.20
C PRO A 186 0.41 -58.07 13.17
N TYR A 187 -0.08 -56.84 13.18
CA TYR A 187 0.74 -55.64 13.22
C TYR A 187 1.64 -55.66 14.46
N SER A 188 2.94 -55.89 14.25
CA SER A 188 3.97 -55.69 15.26
C SER A 188 4.50 -54.26 15.15
N LYS A 189 4.54 -53.55 16.28
CA LYS A 189 4.81 -52.11 16.34
C LYS A 189 6.30 -51.74 16.31
N ASN A 190 7.17 -52.70 15.99
CA ASN A 190 8.62 -52.55 16.12
C ASN A 190 9.31 -52.93 14.80
N PRO A 191 9.80 -51.97 14.01
CA PRO A 191 10.55 -52.29 12.81
C PRO A 191 11.95 -52.80 13.19
N THR A 192 12.30 -53.99 12.70
CA THR A 192 13.68 -54.47 12.63
C THR A 192 14.50 -53.58 11.69
N PRO A 193 15.77 -53.25 12.02
CA PRO A 193 16.54 -52.28 11.24
C PRO A 193 17.00 -52.92 9.92
N GLN A 194 16.31 -52.60 8.83
CA GLN A 194 16.82 -52.79 7.47
C GLN A 194 17.50 -51.49 7.01
N ASN A 195 18.69 -51.68 6.46
CA ASN A 195 19.67 -50.69 6.09
C ASN A 195 19.13 -49.80 4.95
N GLU A 196 18.48 -48.67 5.26
CA GLU A 196 18.04 -47.69 4.27
C GLU A 196 18.83 -46.37 4.41
N GLY A 197 19.47 -45.97 3.31
CA GLY A 197 20.29 -44.77 3.22
C GLY A 197 19.53 -43.47 3.50
N TRP A 198 20.29 -42.41 3.77
CA TRP A 198 19.81 -41.09 4.15
C TRP A 198 18.72 -40.58 3.19
N ARG A 199 17.48 -40.47 3.68
CA ARG A 199 16.36 -39.84 2.99
C ARG A 199 16.07 -38.49 3.65
N PRO A 200 16.43 -37.36 3.03
CA PRO A 200 16.07 -36.05 3.56
C PRO A 200 14.56 -35.90 3.56
N GLY A 201 13.99 -35.57 4.71
CA GLY A 201 12.56 -35.30 4.86
C GLY A 201 12.13 -33.98 4.21
N PHE A 202 10.82 -33.72 4.27
CA PHE A 202 10.17 -32.52 3.73
C PHE A 202 10.87 -31.21 4.11
N TRP A 203 11.26 -31.05 5.37
CA TRP A 203 11.90 -29.83 5.87
C TRP A 203 13.30 -29.59 5.31
N THR A 204 14.07 -30.65 5.05
CA THR A 204 15.36 -30.57 4.37
C THR A 204 15.22 -30.17 2.91
N GLY A 205 14.17 -30.64 2.21
CA GLY A 205 13.86 -30.22 0.84
C GLY A 205 13.44 -28.75 0.74
N ALA A 206 12.63 -28.27 1.69
CA ALA A 206 12.21 -26.87 1.75
C ALA A 206 13.39 -25.92 2.03
N PHE A 207 14.29 -26.29 2.95
CA PHE A 207 15.47 -25.50 3.26
C PHE A 207 16.44 -25.43 2.07
N LEU A 208 16.73 -26.57 1.44
CA LEU A 208 17.66 -26.65 0.31
C LEU A 208 17.09 -25.96 -0.94
N GLY A 209 15.78 -26.03 -1.15
CA GLY A 209 15.07 -25.28 -2.19
C GLY A 209 15.14 -23.77 -1.98
N GLY A 210 14.96 -23.29 -0.75
CA GLY A 210 15.06 -21.87 -0.42
C GLY A 210 16.45 -21.27 -0.63
N LEU A 211 17.51 -22.05 -0.40
CA LEU A 211 18.89 -21.61 -0.65
C LEU A 211 19.25 -21.64 -2.14
N GLY A 212 18.71 -22.58 -2.91
CA GLY A 212 18.94 -22.68 -4.36
C GLY A 212 18.45 -21.46 -5.14
N THR A 213 17.28 -20.92 -4.80
CA THR A 213 16.71 -19.74 -5.50
C THR A 213 17.55 -18.48 -5.29
N HIS A 214 18.17 -18.34 -4.12
CA HIS A 214 18.94 -17.15 -3.76
C HIS A 214 20.29 -17.07 -4.49
N LEU A 215 20.83 -18.20 -4.95
CA LEU A 215 22.10 -18.28 -5.68
C LEU A 215 21.92 -18.14 -7.21
N PHE A 216 20.78 -18.54 -7.76
CA PHE A 216 20.50 -18.43 -9.20
C PHE A 216 19.96 -17.06 -9.63
N ASN A 217 19.52 -16.21 -8.70
CA ASN A 217 18.95 -14.90 -9.03
C ASN A 217 20.00 -13.80 -9.36
N ASN A 218 21.30 -14.12 -9.41
CA ASN A 218 22.36 -13.11 -9.55
C ASN A 218 23.12 -13.13 -10.88
N ARG A 219 22.60 -13.82 -11.92
CA ARG A 219 23.27 -13.92 -13.23
C ARG A 219 22.32 -13.72 -14.41
N GLN A 220 21.59 -12.62 -14.42
CA GLN A 220 20.86 -12.18 -15.60
C GLN A 220 21.27 -10.76 -15.99
N THR A 221 22.48 -10.65 -16.54
CA THR A 221 22.96 -9.50 -17.29
C THR A 221 22.43 -9.60 -18.72
N GLN A 222 21.31 -8.95 -19.06
CA GLN A 222 20.96 -8.64 -20.45
C GLN A 222 20.16 -7.32 -20.56
N HIS A 223 20.79 -6.36 -21.24
CA HIS A 223 20.28 -5.22 -22.02
C HIS A 223 18.88 -4.67 -21.71
N ALA A 224 18.85 -3.61 -20.90
CA ALA A 224 17.67 -2.74 -20.74
C ALA A 224 17.79 -1.51 -21.67
N TYR A 225 16.71 -1.19 -22.40
CA TYR A 225 16.63 -0.03 -23.28
C TYR A 225 16.47 1.26 -22.46
N ASP A 226 16.88 2.42 -22.99
CA ASP A 226 17.04 3.66 -22.21
C ASP A 226 15.79 4.13 -21.42
N TRP A 227 14.57 3.77 -21.83
CA TRP A 227 13.34 4.07 -21.09
C TRP A 227 13.14 3.22 -19.82
N GLU A 228 13.95 2.18 -19.62
CA GLU A 228 13.99 1.34 -18.41
C GLU A 228 15.05 1.82 -17.40
N ARG A 229 15.96 2.72 -17.81
CA ARG A 229 17.12 3.16 -17.02
C ARG A 229 16.76 4.10 -15.86
N ASP A 230 15.67 4.86 -15.97
CA ASP A 230 15.27 5.83 -14.92
C ASP A 230 14.71 5.19 -13.63
N ARG A 231 14.49 3.86 -13.61
CA ARG A 231 13.96 3.17 -12.42
C ARG A 231 15.02 2.57 -11.49
N THR A 232 16.31 2.63 -11.82
CA THR A 232 17.33 1.79 -11.13
C THR A 232 18.47 2.53 -10.45
N HIS A 233 18.37 3.82 -10.15
CA HIS A 233 19.40 4.54 -9.41
C HIS A 233 18.93 4.99 -8.03
N ARG A 234 19.22 4.16 -7.01
CA ARG A 234 19.89 4.49 -5.73
C ARG A 234 19.54 3.46 -4.64
N THR A 235 20.37 2.45 -4.52
CA THR A 235 20.55 1.73 -3.25
C THR A 235 22.06 1.56 -3.04
N PRO A 236 22.66 2.18 -2.00
CA PRO A 236 24.01 1.84 -1.60
C PRO A 236 24.04 0.45 -0.93
N PRO A 237 25.17 -0.27 -0.95
CA PRO A 237 25.27 -1.59 -0.34
C PRO A 237 25.30 -1.46 1.19
N GLY A 238 24.21 -1.83 1.84
CA GLY A 238 24.06 -1.84 3.30
C GLY A 238 24.31 -3.22 3.91
N SER A 239 25.21 -3.23 4.91
CA SER A 239 25.67 -4.37 5.72
C SER A 239 24.54 -5.27 6.27
N MET A 240 24.84 -6.57 6.35
CA MET A 240 24.11 -7.54 7.18
C MET A 240 24.13 -7.10 8.65
N PHE A 241 23.04 -7.36 9.38
CA PHE A 241 22.75 -7.04 10.79
C PHE A 241 22.17 -5.65 11.10
N GLY A 242 20.84 -5.59 11.27
CA GLY A 242 20.18 -4.48 11.96
C GLY A 242 18.73 -4.21 11.54
N GLN A 243 17.78 -4.64 12.37
CA GLN A 243 16.42 -4.08 12.56
C GLN A 243 15.61 -3.69 11.30
N ARG A 244 14.63 -4.54 10.95
CA ARG A 244 13.58 -4.24 9.98
C ARG A 244 12.69 -3.10 10.49
N ARG A 245 12.99 -1.87 10.07
CA ARG A 245 12.00 -0.79 9.96
C ARG A 245 11.38 -0.88 8.57
N SER A 246 10.11 -1.21 8.51
CA SER A 246 9.31 -1.32 7.28
C SER A 246 9.18 0.07 6.64
N ALA A 247 10.08 0.41 5.71
CA ALA A 247 9.92 1.60 4.88
C ALA A 247 8.97 1.26 3.72
N ALA A 248 7.69 1.60 3.88
CA ALA A 248 6.75 1.66 2.79
C ALA A 248 7.25 2.73 1.80
N ARG A 249 7.79 2.30 0.66
CA ARG A 249 8.27 3.20 -0.39
C ARG A 249 7.07 3.61 -1.25
N TYR A 250 6.21 4.45 -0.71
CA TYR A 250 5.36 5.31 -1.52
C TYR A 250 6.29 6.27 -2.26
N SER A 251 6.26 6.25 -3.58
CA SER A 251 6.85 7.32 -4.39
C SER A 251 5.95 8.55 -4.28
N SER A 252 5.95 9.18 -3.11
CA SER A 252 5.59 10.58 -2.97
C SER A 252 6.79 11.36 -3.49
N GLU A 253 6.67 11.97 -4.67
CA GLU A 253 7.55 13.06 -5.03
C GLU A 253 7.28 14.16 -4.00
N ASP A 254 8.06 14.14 -2.91
CA ASP A 254 7.89 15.03 -1.76
C ASP A 254 8.30 16.45 -2.20
N ARG A 255 7.36 17.13 -2.88
CA ARG A 255 7.47 18.51 -3.33
C ARG A 255 7.19 19.45 -2.16
N GLY A 256 7.97 19.35 -1.09
CA GLY A 256 7.94 20.27 0.05
C GLY A 256 6.68 20.15 0.93
N GLU A 257 6.90 20.14 2.25
CA GLU A 257 5.83 20.24 3.23
C GLU A 257 5.18 21.63 3.14
N GLY A 258 4.01 21.71 2.49
CA GLY A 258 3.17 22.91 2.47
C GLY A 258 2.64 23.25 3.87
N SER A 259 2.20 24.50 4.05
CA SER A 259 1.82 25.06 5.36
C SER A 259 1.00 24.08 6.20
N SER A 260 1.51 23.84 7.41
CA SER A 260 1.06 22.84 8.38
C SER A 260 -0.47 22.70 8.40
N ASN A 261 -0.95 21.47 8.20
CA ASN A 261 -2.36 21.00 8.20
C ASN A 261 -3.05 20.83 6.83
N LEU A 262 -2.50 21.36 5.72
CA LEU A 262 -3.10 21.14 4.39
C LEU A 262 -2.55 19.91 3.65
N GLY A 263 -1.46 19.32 4.16
CA GLY A 263 -0.78 18.11 3.69
C GLY A 263 0.18 18.35 2.52
N SER A 264 0.65 17.27 1.88
CA SER A 264 1.72 17.34 0.88
C SER A 264 1.30 18.05 -0.40
N MET A 265 2.27 18.65 -1.10
CA MET A 265 2.00 19.34 -2.35
C MET A 265 1.85 18.35 -3.51
N ARG A 266 0.81 18.51 -4.33
CA ARG A 266 0.59 17.72 -5.55
C ARG A 266 0.10 18.57 -6.71
N GLN A 267 0.39 18.13 -7.93
CA GLN A 267 -0.19 18.78 -9.10
C GLN A 267 -1.70 18.52 -9.16
N SER A 268 -2.49 19.58 -9.18
CA SER A 268 -3.93 19.53 -9.41
C SER A 268 -4.26 20.06 -10.81
N THR A 269 -5.28 19.49 -11.45
CA THR A 269 -5.75 19.89 -12.77
C THR A 269 -7.22 20.31 -12.70
N GLY A 270 -7.56 21.42 -13.34
CA GLY A 270 -8.92 21.90 -13.56
C GLY A 270 -9.20 22.08 -15.05
N PHE A 271 -10.45 21.87 -15.45
CA PHE A 271 -10.91 22.04 -16.83
C PHE A 271 -12.02 23.07 -16.90
N GLY A 272 -12.07 23.82 -18.00
CA GLY A 272 -13.14 24.76 -18.25
C GLY A 272 -12.95 25.55 -19.53
N GLY A 273 -13.95 26.37 -19.84
CA GLY A 273 -14.00 27.14 -21.08
C GLY A 273 -13.28 28.48 -21.01
N SER A 274 -13.37 29.22 -22.11
CA SER A 274 -13.03 30.64 -22.16
C SER A 274 -14.25 31.54 -22.28
N ASN A 275 -14.05 32.80 -21.88
CA ASN A 275 -15.01 33.89 -22.00
C ASN A 275 -14.29 35.14 -22.51
N VAL A 276 -14.95 35.93 -23.36
CA VAL A 276 -14.39 37.18 -23.88
C VAL A 276 -15.21 38.36 -23.34
N ARG A 277 -14.60 39.13 -22.44
CA ARG A 277 -15.19 40.30 -21.77
C ARG A 277 -14.89 41.62 -22.48
#